data_AF-A0A2X1MPZ7-F1
#
_entry.id   AF-A0A2X1MPZ7-F1
#
_cell.length_a   1.000
_cell.length_b   1.000
_cell.length_c   1.000
_cell.angle_alpha   90.00
_cell.angle_beta   90.00
_cell.angle_gamma   90.00
#
_symmetry.space_group_name_H-M   'P 1'
#
loop_
_entity.id
_entity.type
_entity.pdbx_description
1 polymer ?
#
loop_
_entity_poly.entity_id
_entity_poly.type
_entity_poly.pdbx_seq_one_letter_code
_entity_poly.pdbx_strand_id
1 'polypeptide(L)' 'MISRLKKIANKELLPEKYDLNYYTHECREYQRYCNLGWETGEPKGLDGYELWNNVHTATLEDFKIKDTDLFHPDAKK' A
#
# COMPACT_ATOMS: atom_id res chain seq x y z
N MET A 1 0.49 -7.85 6.16
CA MET A 1 0.34 -6.51 6.78
C MET A 1 -1.03 -6.25 7.39
N ILE A 2 -2.14 -6.48 6.69
CA ILE A 2 -3.51 -6.18 7.20
C ILE A 2 -3.80 -6.73 8.62
N SER A 3 -3.39 -7.96 8.93
CA SER A 3 -3.56 -8.53 10.28
C SER A 3 -2.85 -7.71 11.36
N ARG A 4 -1.64 -7.21 11.09
CA ARG A 4 -0.91 -6.32 12.01
C ARG A 4 -1.65 -5.00 12.19
N LEU A 5 -2.12 -4.38 11.11
CA LEU A 5 -2.89 -3.13 11.18
C LEU A 5 -4.16 -3.29 12.03
N LYS A 6 -4.86 -4.44 11.92
CA LYS A 6 -6.02 -4.74 12.78
C LYS A 6 -5.64 -4.81 14.26
N LYS A 7 -4.54 -5.48 14.60
CA LYS A 7 -4.03 -5.53 15.98
C LYS A 7 -3.65 -4.15 16.51
N ILE A 8 -3.03 -3.32 15.66
CA ILE A 8 -2.69 -1.93 16.00
C ILE A 8 -3.96 -1.12 16.26
N ALA A 9 -4.98 -1.22 15.41
CA ALA A 9 -6.26 -0.54 15.58
C ALA A 9 -6.96 -0.97 16.89
N ASN A 10 -6.83 -2.25 17.28
CA ASN A 10 -7.34 -2.79 18.53
C ASN A 10 -6.46 -2.46 19.76
N LYS A 11 -5.35 -1.74 19.60
CA LYS A 11 -4.36 -1.44 20.66
C LYS A 11 -3.67 -2.68 21.24
N GLU A 12 -3.68 -3.79 20.51
CA GLU A 12 -3.00 -5.04 20.88
C GLU A 12 -1.51 -5.03 20.48
N LEU A 13 -1.12 -4.12 19.59
CA LEU A 13 0.23 -3.98 19.06
C LEU A 13 0.56 -2.49 18.86
N LEU A 14 1.77 -2.07 19.22
CA LEU A 14 2.24 -0.73 18.90
C LEU A 14 2.69 -0.68 17.42
N PRO A 15 2.37 0.40 16.69
CA PRO A 15 2.76 0.51 15.29
C PRO A 15 4.29 0.65 15.16
N GLU A 16 4.84 -0.06 14.18
CA GLU A 16 6.24 0.11 13.77
C GLU A 16 6.34 0.84 12.42
N LYS A 17 7.56 1.21 12.02
CA LYS A 17 7.81 1.95 10.78
C LYS A 17 7.21 1.25 9.55
N TYR A 18 7.31 -0.08 9.47
CA TYR A 18 6.73 -0.86 8.38
C TYR A 18 5.19 -0.74 8.32
N ASP A 19 4.52 -0.76 9.47
CA ASP A 19 3.06 -0.65 9.54
C ASP A 19 2.58 0.73 9.10
N LEU A 20 3.30 1.78 9.54
CA LEU A 20 3.02 3.16 9.16
C LEU A 20 3.30 3.41 7.67
N ASN A 21 4.43 2.93 7.17
CA ASN A 21 4.80 3.01 5.75
C ASN A 21 3.74 2.33 4.89
N TYR A 22 3.40 1.07 5.20
CA TYR A 22 2.42 0.30 4.47
C TYR A 22 1.06 1.01 4.45
N TYR A 23 0.53 1.38 5.62
CA TYR A 23 -0.79 2.02 5.69
C TYR A 23 -0.84 3.33 4.90
N THR A 24 0.19 4.17 5.05
CA THR A 24 0.25 5.46 4.37
C THR A 24 0.41 5.30 2.86
N HIS A 25 1.25 4.35 2.43
CA HIS A 25 1.45 3.98 1.03
C HIS A 25 0.14 3.51 0.39
N GLU A 26 -0.51 2.49 0.97
CA GLU A 26 -1.75 1.91 0.42
C GLU A 26 -2.89 2.94 0.34
N CYS A 27 -3.02 3.82 1.34
CA CYS A 27 -4.03 4.90 1.29
C CYS A 27 -3.75 5.90 0.16
N ARG A 28 -2.47 6.26 -0.06
CA ARG A 28 -2.09 7.20 -1.12
C ARG A 28 -2.20 6.57 -2.50
N GLU A 29 -1.83 5.30 -2.62
CA GLU A 29 -1.99 4.50 -3.83
C GLU A 29 -3.48 4.41 -4.20
N TYR A 30 -4.35 4.07 -3.25
CA TYR A 30 -5.80 4.05 -3.46
C TYR A 30 -6.37 5.42 -3.90
N GLN A 31 -5.95 6.51 -3.26
CA GLN A 31 -6.38 7.85 -3.68
C GLN A 31 -5.99 8.17 -5.13
N ARG A 32 -4.82 7.69 -5.58
CA ARG A 32 -4.39 7.83 -6.98
C ARG A 32 -5.25 7.01 -7.93
N TYR A 33 -5.61 5.78 -7.56
CA TYR A 33 -6.61 5.00 -8.32
C TYR A 33 -7.93 5.75 -8.45
N CYS A 34 -8.45 6.34 -7.37
CA CYS A 34 -9.68 7.13 -7.43
C CYS A 34 -9.56 8.31 -8.39
N ASN A 35 -8.43 9.05 -8.35
CA ASN A 35 -8.20 10.17 -9.25
C ASN A 35 -8.12 9.76 -10.74
N LEU A 36 -7.80 8.49 -11.02
CA LEU A 36 -7.75 7.92 -12.36
C LEU A 36 -9.08 7.26 -12.79
N GLY A 37 -10.13 7.34 -11.97
CA GLY A 37 -11.44 6.74 -12.26
C GLY A 37 -11.53 5.25 -11.98
N TRP A 38 -10.62 4.72 -11.15
CA TRP A 38 -10.56 3.31 -10.76
C TRP A 38 -10.87 3.14 -9.27
N GLU A 39 -11.97 3.73 -8.77
CA GLU A 39 -12.38 3.51 -7.37
C GLU A 39 -12.72 2.05 -7.07
N THR A 40 -13.16 1.31 -8.11
CA THR A 40 -13.50 -0.11 -8.07
C THR A 40 -13.07 -0.82 -9.34
N GLY A 41 -12.58 -2.05 -9.20
CA GLY A 41 -12.12 -2.87 -10.32
C GLY A 41 -10.77 -2.40 -10.88
N GLU A 42 -10.35 -3.05 -11.96
CA GLU A 42 -9.10 -2.75 -12.66
C GLU A 42 -9.25 -3.06 -14.16
N PRO A 43 -8.44 -2.45 -15.04
CA PRO A 43 -8.35 -2.88 -16.43
C PRO A 43 -7.95 -4.36 -16.54
N LYS A 44 -8.42 -5.04 -17.58
CA LYS A 44 -8.07 -6.45 -17.79
C LYS A 44 -6.71 -6.58 -18.48
N GLY A 45 -5.96 -7.61 -18.10
CA GLY A 45 -4.72 -7.97 -18.77
C GLY A 45 -3.56 -7.04 -18.39
N LEU A 46 -2.73 -6.69 -19.37
CA LEU A 46 -1.50 -5.92 -19.14
C LEU A 46 -1.78 -4.50 -18.64
N ASP A 47 -2.87 -3.89 -19.11
CA ASP A 47 -3.24 -2.52 -18.71
C ASP A 47 -3.46 -2.39 -17.20
N GLY A 48 -3.97 -3.44 -16.54
CA GLY A 48 -4.14 -3.46 -15.09
C GLY A 48 -2.80 -3.47 -14.34
N TYR A 49 -1.86 -4.27 -14.84
CA TYR A 49 -0.50 -4.29 -14.30
C TYR A 49 0.23 -2.97 -14.52
N GLU A 50 0.11 -2.36 -15.69
CA GLU A 50 0.74 -1.05 -15.99
C GLU A 50 0.15 0.06 -15.12
N LEU A 51 -1.17 0.09 -14.96
CA LEU A 51 -1.85 1.00 -14.05
C LEU A 51 -1.33 0.84 -12.62
N TRP A 52 -1.32 -0.41 -12.12
CA TRP A 52 -0.81 -0.70 -10.78
C TRP A 52 0.64 -0.27 -10.62
N ASN A 53 1.51 -0.66 -11.55
CA ASN A 53 2.93 -0.36 -11.46
C ASN A 53 3.23 1.15 -11.46
N ASN A 54 2.46 1.94 -12.25
CA ASN A 54 2.58 3.39 -12.28
C ASN A 54 2.17 4.01 -10.93
N VAL A 55 0.97 3.67 -10.44
CA VAL A 55 0.42 4.22 -9.20
C VAL A 55 1.26 3.79 -7.99
N HIS A 56 1.72 2.54 -7.97
CA HIS A 56 2.59 1.97 -6.94
C HIS A 56 3.94 2.68 -6.88
N THR A 57 4.66 2.74 -8.01
CA THR A 57 5.98 3.38 -8.08
C THR A 57 5.91 4.86 -7.73
N ALA A 58 4.91 5.60 -8.24
CA ALA A 58 4.73 7.00 -7.91
C ALA A 58 4.51 7.24 -6.40
N THR A 59 3.86 6.29 -5.71
CA THR A 59 3.61 6.40 -4.27
C THR A 59 4.86 6.07 -3.44
N LEU A 60 5.67 5.10 -3.87
CA LEU A 60 6.99 4.85 -3.29
C LEU A 60 7.89 6.10 -3.39
N GLU A 61 7.87 6.78 -4.55
CA GLU A 61 8.63 8.01 -4.79
C GLU A 61 8.14 9.18 -3.93
N ASP A 62 6.82 9.38 -3.79
CA ASP A 62 6.22 10.43 -2.92
C ASP A 62 6.80 10.37 -1.50
N PHE A 63 6.93 9.16 -0.95
CA PHE A 63 7.38 8.94 0.43
C PHE A 63 8.87 8.62 0.55
N LYS A 64 9.60 8.51 -0.57
CA LYS A 64 11.03 8.13 -0.62
C LYS A 64 11.31 6.81 0.10
N ILE A 65 10.43 5.83 -0.09
CA ILE A 65 10.54 4.48 0.48
C ILE A 65 10.71 3.45 -0.65
N LYS A 66 11.16 2.26 -0.30
CA LYS A 66 11.28 1.11 -1.22
C LYS A 66 10.22 0.07 -0.90
N ASP A 67 9.95 -0.83 -1.83
CA ASP A 67 9.13 -2.03 -1.60
C ASP A 67 9.50 -2.79 -0.32
N THR A 68 10.80 -2.91 -0.04
CA THR A 68 11.32 -3.60 1.14
C THR A 68 10.95 -2.92 2.47
N ASP A 69 10.55 -1.64 2.42
CA ASP A 69 10.15 -0.87 3.59
C ASP A 69 8.64 -0.99 3.89
N LEU A 70 7.86 -1.70 3.06
CA LEU A 70 6.41 -1.85 3.19
C LEU A 70 6.01 -3.08 4.02
N PHE A 71 6.84 -4.13 4.06
CA PHE A 71 6.47 -5.39 4.70
C PHE A 71 7.29 -5.63 5.95
N HIS A 72 6.60 -5.69 7.09
CA HIS A 72 7.21 -6.09 8.35
C HIS A 72 7.75 -7.53 8.24
N PRO A 73 8.95 -7.86 8.75
CA PRO A 73 9.53 -9.21 8.67
C PRO A 73 8.61 -10.33 9.18
N ASP A 74 7.90 -10.07 10.28
CA ASP A 74 6.91 -11.00 10.86
C ASP A 74 5.60 -11.12 10.07
N ALA A 75 5.32 -10.17 9.18
CA ALA A 75 4.18 -10.23 8.29
C ALA A 75 4.61 -10.97 7.02
N LYS A 76 4.48 -12.30 7.03
CA LYS A 76 4.60 -13.09 5.80
C LYS A 76 3.66 -12.53 4.71
N LYS A 77 4.16 -12.48 3.48
CA LYS A 77 3.36 -12.26 2.27
C LYS A 77 2.23 -13.28 2.20
#